data_AF-A0A2E1WB86-F1
#
_entry.id   AF-A0A2E1WB86-F1
#
_cell.length_a   1.000
_cell.length_b   1.000
_cell.length_c   1.000
_cell.angle_alpha   90.00
_cell.angle_beta   90.00
_cell.angle_gamma   90.00
#
_symmetry.space_group_name_H-M   'P 1'
#
loop_
_entity.id
_entity.type
_entity.pdbx_description
1 polymer ?
#
loop_
_entity_poly.entity_id
_entity_poly.type
_entity_poly.pdbx_seq_one_letter_code
_entity_poly.pdbx_strand_id
1 'polypeptide(L)'
;MKLTKNEQIIVDTEICKITNFRVVTGKTSSNQIFKEKKSVEFDDINSYEMIMNMGEESKIKTGLKYLAAGLVTMVIISLIPFLNSNQTIQSIFFLIGVIPLIYGCYLIPKSIFRLKEHSTIFLWLQNGKCIIVSFPNFDDIDANKIQSHLSETGIRLSSK
;
A
#
# COMPACT_ATOMS: atom_id res chain seq x y z
N MET A 1 5.39 22.67 14.14
CA MET A 1 6.20 21.97 15.17
C MET A 1 7.32 22.91 15.61
N LYS A 2 7.60 22.99 16.92
CA LYS A 2 8.73 23.77 17.46
C LYS A 2 9.83 22.79 17.87
N LEU A 3 11.01 22.94 17.28
CA LEU A 3 12.18 22.11 17.59
C LEU A 3 12.85 22.61 18.88
N THR A 4 13.37 21.71 19.69
CA THR A 4 14.26 22.06 20.81
C THR A 4 15.66 22.44 20.32
N LYS A 5 16.46 23.12 21.17
CA LYS A 5 17.88 23.38 20.85
C LYS A 5 18.60 22.04 20.67
N ASN A 6 19.28 21.87 19.54
CA ASN A 6 19.97 20.65 19.09
C ASN A 6 19.06 19.55 18.52
N GLU A 7 17.76 19.79 18.37
CA GLU A 7 16.86 18.85 17.68
C GLU A 7 16.94 19.05 16.17
N GLN A 8 17.30 17.99 15.45
CA GLN A 8 17.39 17.95 14.00
C GLN A 8 16.40 16.94 13.45
N ILE A 9 15.70 17.30 12.38
CA ILE A 9 14.80 16.39 11.67
C ILE A 9 15.66 15.46 10.82
N ILE A 10 15.54 14.17 11.07
CA ILE A 10 16.24 13.10 10.37
C ILE A 10 15.37 12.56 9.23
N VAL A 11 14.08 12.36 9.51
CA VAL A 11 13.10 11.93 8.51
C VAL A 11 11.93 12.91 8.51
N ASP A 12 11.64 13.48 7.35
CA ASP A 12 10.51 14.40 7.15
C ASP A 12 9.51 13.78 6.18
N THR A 13 8.35 13.36 6.69
CA THR A 13 7.25 12.86 5.85
C THR A 13 5.98 13.67 6.10
N GLU A 14 4.98 13.48 5.23
CA GLU A 14 3.69 14.14 5.37
C GLU A 14 2.91 13.71 6.64
N ILE A 15 3.19 12.54 7.19
CA ILE A 15 2.42 11.90 8.26
C ILE A 15 3.20 11.78 9.58
N CYS A 16 4.52 11.82 9.52
CA CYS A 16 5.38 11.83 10.69
C CYS A 16 6.70 12.54 10.41
N LYS A 17 7.26 13.14 11.46
CA LYS A 17 8.63 13.63 11.48
C LYS A 17 9.38 12.89 12.56
N ILE A 18 10.58 12.44 12.24
CA ILE A 18 11.47 11.81 13.21
C ILE A 18 12.68 12.70 13.36
N THR A 19 12.99 13.00 14.60
CA THR A 19 14.17 13.77 14.98
C THR A 19 15.18 12.86 15.66
N ASN A 20 16.33 13.41 16.03
CA ASN A 20 17.32 12.73 16.85
C ASN A 20 16.89 12.46 18.30
N PHE A 21 15.71 12.96 18.73
CA PHE A 21 15.22 12.78 20.10
C PHE A 21 13.86 12.10 20.19
N ARG A 22 12.98 12.31 19.19
CA ARG A 22 11.58 11.91 19.28
C ARG A 22 10.95 11.60 17.93
N VAL A 23 9.89 10.82 18.00
CA VAL A 23 8.95 10.60 16.91
C VAL A 23 7.77 11.55 17.08
N VAL A 24 7.47 12.34 16.05
CA VAL A 24 6.33 13.25 16.03
C VAL A 24 5.37 12.85 14.92
N THR A 25 4.19 12.41 15.31
CA THR A 25 3.09 12.09 14.39
C THR A 25 2.23 13.33 14.13
N GLY A 26 1.73 13.46 12.91
CA GLY A 26 0.96 14.63 12.53
C GLY A 26 0.46 14.55 11.10
N LYS A 27 0.13 15.70 10.53
CA LYS A 27 -0.17 15.82 9.10
C LYS A 27 0.37 17.14 8.56
N THR A 28 1.09 17.08 7.45
CA THR A 28 1.44 18.26 6.66
C THR A 28 0.20 18.71 5.90
N SER A 29 -0.23 19.96 6.14
CA SER A 29 -1.31 20.57 5.38
C SER A 29 -0.82 21.04 4.00
N SER A 30 -1.75 21.34 3.08
CA SER A 30 -1.47 21.90 1.75
C SER A 30 -0.56 23.13 1.79
N ASN A 31 -0.61 23.89 2.88
CA ASN A 31 0.20 25.08 3.09
C ASN A 31 1.63 24.76 3.59
N GLN A 32 2.08 23.51 3.48
CA GLN A 32 3.37 23.01 3.97
C GLN A 32 3.60 23.15 5.49
N ILE A 33 2.55 23.45 6.25
CA ILE A 33 2.62 23.53 7.71
C ILE A 33 2.32 22.15 8.29
N PHE A 34 3.29 21.59 9.01
CA PHE A 34 3.10 20.35 9.76
C PHE A 34 2.36 20.60 11.07
N LYS A 35 1.15 20.02 11.18
CA LYS A 35 0.34 20.03 12.38
C LYS A 35 0.64 18.77 13.20
N GLU A 36 1.32 18.98 14.30
CA GLU A 36 1.63 17.93 15.28
C GLU A 36 0.35 17.43 15.96
N LYS A 37 0.23 16.11 16.08
CA LYS A 37 -0.86 15.42 16.80
C LYS A 37 -0.35 14.77 18.09
N LYS A 38 0.78 14.08 18.01
CA LYS A 38 1.39 13.41 19.17
C LYS A 38 2.91 13.32 18.97
N SER A 39 3.67 13.68 20.00
CA SER A 39 5.11 13.48 20.09
C SER A 39 5.44 12.46 21.17
N VAL A 40 6.49 11.67 20.93
CA VAL A 40 7.01 10.66 21.85
C VAL A 40 8.52 10.64 21.75
N GLU A 41 9.19 10.77 22.88
CA GLU A 41 10.65 10.65 22.98
C GLU A 41 11.07 9.19 22.80
N PHE A 42 12.26 8.97 22.23
CA PHE A 42 12.75 7.60 22.01
C PHE A 42 12.86 6.80 23.32
N ASP A 43 13.18 7.47 24.43
CA ASP A 43 13.26 6.87 25.76
C ASP A 43 11.91 6.29 26.23
N ASP A 44 10.80 6.86 25.76
CA ASP A 44 9.44 6.37 26.08
C ASP A 44 9.01 5.17 25.22
N ILE A 45 9.79 4.82 24.18
CA ILE A 45 9.52 3.70 23.28
C ILE A 45 10.19 2.44 23.82
N ASN A 46 9.38 1.44 24.12
CA ASN A 46 9.87 0.14 24.60
C ASN A 46 10.34 -0.74 23.44
N SER A 47 9.51 -0.86 22.40
CA SER A 47 9.81 -1.66 21.23
C SER A 47 9.09 -1.12 19.99
N TYR A 48 9.50 -1.58 18.82
CA TYR A 48 8.78 -1.31 17.58
C TYR A 48 8.50 -2.60 16.80
N GLU A 49 7.40 -2.61 16.07
CA GLU A 49 7.05 -3.64 15.09
C GLU A 49 6.83 -2.98 13.74
N MET A 50 7.29 -3.63 12.67
CA MET A 50 7.17 -3.10 11.33
C MET A 50 6.62 -4.14 10.37
N ILE A 51 5.62 -3.73 9.58
CA ILE A 51 5.00 -4.57 8.56
C ILE A 51 5.04 -3.81 7.25
N MET A 52 5.89 -4.26 6.31
CA MET A 52 6.13 -3.55 5.05
C MET A 52 5.12 -3.88 3.95
N ASN A 53 4.39 -4.99 4.09
CA ASN A 53 3.56 -5.57 3.03
C ASN A 53 2.09 -5.69 3.45
N MET A 54 1.47 -4.58 3.88
CA MET A 54 0.04 -4.56 4.25
C MET A 54 -0.88 -4.07 3.14
N GLY A 55 -1.98 -4.79 2.92
CA GLY A 55 -2.91 -4.54 1.82
C GLY A 55 -2.64 -5.45 0.62
N GLU A 56 -3.22 -5.12 -0.52
CA GLU A 56 -3.07 -5.89 -1.77
C GLU A 56 -2.59 -4.96 -2.88
N GLU A 57 -1.82 -5.44 -3.87
CA GLU A 57 -1.50 -4.66 -5.09
C GLU A 57 -2.72 -4.43 -6.00
N SER A 58 -2.69 -3.37 -6.80
CA SER A 58 -3.73 -3.14 -7.80
C SER A 58 -3.62 -4.12 -8.96
N LYS A 59 -4.67 -4.89 -9.20
CA LYS A 59 -4.81 -5.74 -10.38
C LYS A 59 -5.69 -5.09 -11.46
N ILE A 60 -5.93 -3.77 -11.42
CA ILE A 60 -6.75 -3.07 -12.43
C ILE A 60 -6.17 -3.24 -13.83
N LYS A 61 -4.86 -2.98 -14.02
CA LYS A 61 -4.20 -3.13 -15.33
C LYS A 61 -4.33 -4.55 -15.86
N THR A 62 -4.16 -5.53 -14.99
CA THR A 62 -4.32 -6.95 -15.32
C THR A 62 -5.77 -7.29 -15.67
N GLY A 63 -6.74 -6.81 -14.89
CA GLY A 63 -8.17 -6.97 -15.18
C GLY A 63 -8.58 -6.35 -16.52
N LEU A 64 -8.07 -5.16 -16.85
CA LEU A 64 -8.27 -4.52 -18.16
C LEU A 64 -7.67 -5.34 -19.32
N LYS A 65 -6.50 -5.95 -19.13
CA LYS A 65 -5.91 -6.86 -20.14
C LYS A 65 -6.82 -8.06 -20.40
N TYR A 66 -7.35 -8.69 -19.35
CA TYR A 66 -8.27 -9.83 -19.49
C TYR A 66 -9.60 -9.42 -20.15
N LEU A 67 -10.15 -8.26 -19.79
CA LEU A 67 -11.32 -7.70 -20.46
C LEU A 67 -11.05 -7.46 -21.95
N ALA A 68 -9.95 -6.80 -22.29
CA ALA A 68 -9.60 -6.51 -23.68
C ALA A 68 -9.40 -7.81 -24.48
N ALA A 69 -8.69 -8.79 -23.93
CA ALA A 69 -8.51 -10.09 -24.56
C ALA A 69 -9.86 -10.79 -24.82
N GLY A 70 -10.72 -10.85 -23.80
CA GLY A 70 -12.06 -11.43 -23.93
C GLY A 70 -12.94 -10.71 -24.97
N LEU A 71 -12.92 -9.38 -25.00
CA LEU A 71 -13.64 -8.58 -26.00
C LEU A 71 -13.12 -8.85 -27.42
N VAL A 72 -11.80 -8.89 -27.62
CA VAL A 72 -11.20 -9.20 -28.92
C VAL A 72 -11.60 -10.60 -29.37
N THR A 73 -11.54 -11.59 -28.47
CA THR A 73 -12.00 -12.95 -28.76
C THR A 73 -13.48 -12.97 -29.16
N MET A 74 -14.35 -12.23 -28.45
CA MET A 74 -15.77 -12.12 -28.81
C MET A 74 -16.01 -11.50 -30.18
N VAL A 75 -15.27 -10.43 -30.53
CA VAL A 75 -15.35 -9.81 -31.86
C VAL A 75 -14.94 -10.81 -32.94
N ILE A 76 -13.84 -11.55 -32.73
CA ILE A 76 -13.39 -12.58 -33.68
C ILE A 76 -14.47 -13.67 -33.84
N ILE A 77 -15.09 -14.11 -32.73
CA ILE A 77 -16.15 -15.11 -32.76
C ILE A 77 -17.38 -14.62 -33.52
N SER A 78 -17.73 -13.35 -33.39
CA SER A 78 -18.86 -12.76 -34.12
C SER A 78 -18.68 -12.79 -35.65
N LEU A 79 -17.44 -12.93 -36.13
CA LEU A 79 -17.09 -13.07 -37.54
C LEU A 79 -17.07 -14.54 -38.01
N ILE A 80 -17.01 -15.52 -37.10
CA ILE A 80 -16.99 -16.96 -37.44
C ILE A 80 -18.22 -17.41 -38.24
N PRO A 81 -19.46 -16.98 -37.94
CA PRO A 81 -20.64 -17.36 -38.74
C PRO A 81 -20.54 -17.00 -40.22
N PHE A 82 -19.74 -15.98 -40.57
CA PHE A 82 -19.46 -15.61 -41.97
C PHE A 82 -18.44 -16.53 -42.65
N LEU A 83 -17.65 -17.29 -41.89
CA LEU A 83 -16.54 -18.13 -42.36
C LEU A 83 -16.84 -19.63 -42.27
N ASN A 84 -17.60 -20.08 -41.26
CA ASN A 84 -17.95 -21.48 -41.03
C ASN A 84 -19.22 -21.62 -40.15
N SER A 85 -20.20 -22.43 -40.57
CA SER A 85 -21.48 -22.62 -39.86
C SER A 85 -21.44 -23.70 -38.77
N ASN A 86 -20.26 -24.19 -38.38
CA ASN A 86 -20.15 -25.27 -37.40
C ASN A 86 -20.38 -24.76 -35.97
N GLN A 87 -21.59 -24.99 -35.45
CA GLN A 87 -22.09 -24.45 -34.18
C GLN A 87 -21.26 -24.88 -32.95
N THR A 88 -20.71 -26.09 -32.95
CA THR A 88 -19.89 -26.61 -31.84
C THR A 88 -18.61 -25.79 -31.65
N ILE A 89 -17.97 -25.38 -32.76
CA ILE A 89 -16.74 -24.58 -32.75
C ILE A 89 -17.04 -23.19 -32.17
N GLN A 90 -18.16 -22.60 -32.56
CA GLN A 90 -18.60 -21.30 -32.07
C GLN A 90 -18.84 -21.32 -30.55
N SER A 91 -19.45 -22.38 -30.01
CA SER A 91 -19.67 -22.53 -28.56
C SER A 91 -18.36 -22.69 -27.77
N ILE A 92 -17.39 -23.45 -28.28
CA ILE A 92 -16.08 -23.61 -27.64
C ILE A 92 -15.34 -22.27 -27.57
N PHE A 93 -15.28 -21.55 -28.70
CA PHE A 93 -14.63 -20.24 -28.70
C PHE A 93 -15.37 -19.24 -27.80
N PHE A 94 -16.70 -19.27 -27.77
CA PHE A 94 -17.48 -18.43 -26.86
C PHE A 94 -17.09 -18.65 -25.40
N LEU A 95 -16.97 -19.91 -24.97
CA LEU A 95 -16.49 -20.24 -23.62
C LEU A 95 -15.08 -19.68 -23.36
N ILE A 96 -14.16 -19.82 -24.32
CA ILE A 96 -12.80 -19.28 -24.23
C ILE A 96 -12.82 -17.75 -24.11
N GLY A 97 -13.73 -17.05 -24.78
CA GLY A 97 -13.86 -15.58 -24.72
C GLY A 97 -14.55 -15.08 -23.45
N VAL A 98 -15.54 -15.80 -22.93
CA VAL A 98 -16.28 -15.43 -21.72
C VAL A 98 -15.42 -15.52 -20.46
N ILE A 99 -14.56 -16.53 -20.34
CA ILE A 99 -13.74 -16.73 -19.12
C ILE A 99 -12.85 -15.51 -18.81
N PRO A 100 -12.06 -14.97 -19.74
CA PRO A 100 -11.30 -13.73 -19.55
C PRO A 100 -12.19 -12.52 -19.23
N LEU A 101 -13.38 -12.42 -19.83
CA LEU A 101 -14.31 -11.32 -19.53
C LEU A 101 -14.78 -11.36 -18.08
N ILE A 102 -15.24 -12.52 -17.61
CA ILE A 102 -15.68 -12.70 -16.23
C ILE A 102 -14.52 -12.41 -15.27
N TYR A 103 -13.33 -12.95 -15.56
CA TYR A 103 -12.17 -12.76 -14.71
C TYR A 103 -11.71 -11.29 -14.67
N GLY A 104 -11.72 -10.59 -15.82
CA GLY A 104 -11.42 -9.16 -15.89
C GLY A 104 -12.44 -8.31 -15.13
N CYS A 105 -13.74 -8.60 -15.29
CA CYS A 105 -14.84 -7.97 -14.55
C CYS A 105 -14.76 -8.23 -13.04
N TYR A 106 -14.20 -9.36 -12.61
CA TYR A 106 -13.99 -9.64 -11.19
C TYR A 106 -12.79 -8.86 -10.62
N LEU A 107 -11.69 -8.79 -11.36
CA LEU A 107 -10.45 -8.17 -10.88
C LEU A 107 -10.55 -6.64 -10.73
N ILE A 108 -11.31 -5.96 -11.59
CA ILE A 108 -11.40 -4.49 -11.57
C ILE A 108 -12.09 -3.99 -10.29
N PRO A 109 -13.33 -4.41 -9.95
CA PRO A 109 -13.97 -4.03 -8.70
C PRO A 109 -13.16 -4.46 -7.48
N LYS A 110 -12.60 -5.68 -7.48
CA LYS A 110 -11.74 -6.15 -6.39
C LYS A 110 -10.57 -5.18 -6.15
N SER A 111 -9.96 -4.69 -7.23
CA SER A 111 -8.83 -3.77 -7.13
C SER A 111 -9.23 -2.33 -6.77
N ILE A 112 -10.48 -1.94 -6.98
CA ILE A 112 -11.02 -0.63 -6.56
C ILE A 112 -11.35 -0.66 -5.06
N PHE A 113 -11.96 -1.73 -4.58
CA PHE A 113 -12.33 -1.92 -3.17
C PHE A 113 -11.19 -2.49 -2.31
N ARG A 114 -9.98 -2.66 -2.87
CA ARG A 114 -8.83 -3.18 -2.14
C ARG A 114 -8.41 -2.24 -1.01
N LEU A 115 -7.88 -2.83 0.06
CA LEU A 115 -7.00 -2.09 0.96
C LEU A 115 -5.71 -1.78 0.20
N LYS A 116 -5.43 -0.49 -0.03
CA LYS A 116 -4.24 -0.07 -0.76
C LYS A 116 -2.98 -0.57 -0.04
N GLU A 117 -1.96 -0.85 -0.84
CA GLU A 117 -0.59 -1.10 -0.38
C GLU A 117 -0.10 0.01 0.57
N HIS A 118 0.39 -0.42 1.73
CA HIS A 118 0.96 0.46 2.73
C HIS A 118 1.95 -0.32 3.60
N SER A 119 2.93 0.43 4.14
CA SER A 119 3.87 -0.03 5.14
C SER A 119 3.46 0.58 6.48
N THR A 120 3.49 -0.19 7.57
CA THR A 120 3.08 0.30 8.89
C THR A 120 4.16 0.07 9.92
N ILE A 121 4.43 1.11 10.70
CA ILE A 121 5.30 1.09 11.88
C ILE A 121 4.42 1.22 13.12
N PHE A 122 4.57 0.28 14.04
CA PHE A 122 3.96 0.26 15.36
C PHE A 122 5.04 0.57 16.39
N LEU A 123 4.87 1.65 17.14
CA LEU A 123 5.77 2.03 18.23
C LEU A 123 5.07 1.75 19.55
N TRP A 124 5.54 0.75 20.28
CA TRP A 124 5.02 0.35 21.57
C TRP A 124 5.68 1.18 22.67
N LEU A 125 4.86 1.96 23.38
CA LEU A 125 5.32 2.82 24.45
C LEU A 125 5.41 2.04 25.77
N GLN A 126 6.25 2.49 26.69
CA GLN A 126 6.37 1.90 28.03
C GLN A 126 5.04 1.89 28.80
N ASN A 127 4.16 2.87 28.53
CA ASN A 127 2.82 2.96 29.13
C ASN A 127 1.77 2.02 28.51
N GLY A 128 2.18 1.09 27.64
CA GLY A 128 1.29 0.12 26.97
C GLY A 128 0.48 0.67 25.80
N LYS A 129 0.58 1.97 25.47
CA LYS A 129 -0.07 2.54 24.28
C LYS A 129 0.78 2.26 23.04
N CYS A 130 0.12 2.18 21.89
CA CYS A 130 0.79 2.04 20.58
C CYS A 130 0.61 3.31 19.75
N ILE A 131 1.66 3.74 19.06
CA ILE A 131 1.59 4.73 17.99
C ILE A 131 1.73 4.02 16.67
N ILE A 132 0.76 4.25 15.79
CA ILE A 132 0.72 3.64 14.47
C ILE A 132 1.02 4.73 13.44
N VAL A 133 2.01 4.47 12.58
CA VAL A 133 2.37 5.32 11.46
C VAL A 133 2.29 4.49 10.18
N SER A 134 1.43 4.90 9.24
CA SER A 134 1.15 4.16 8.01
C SER A 134 1.64 4.94 6.80
N PHE A 135 2.66 4.43 6.13
CA PHE A 135 3.29 4.99 4.94
C PHE A 135 2.58 4.51 3.67
N PRO A 136 2.51 5.33 2.62
CA PRO A 136 2.00 4.90 1.33
C PRO A 136 2.98 3.89 0.72
N ASN A 137 2.46 2.84 0.06
CA ASN A 137 3.25 1.82 -0.65
C ASN A 137 3.89 0.73 0.21
N PHE A 138 4.19 -0.39 -0.45
CA PHE A 138 5.02 -1.46 0.09
C PHE A 138 6.48 -1.05 0.13
N ASP A 139 7.19 -1.57 1.12
CA ASP A 139 8.63 -1.34 1.33
C ASP A 139 9.01 0.14 1.21
N ASP A 140 8.19 1.02 1.79
CA ASP A 140 8.35 2.46 1.64
C ASP A 140 9.74 2.91 2.13
N ILE A 141 10.40 3.75 1.33
CA ILE A 141 11.79 4.15 1.56
C ILE A 141 11.91 4.94 2.88
N ASP A 142 10.93 5.78 3.19
CA ASP A 142 10.96 6.56 4.43
C ASP A 142 10.68 5.67 5.63
N ALA A 143 9.78 4.69 5.48
CA ALA A 143 9.57 3.66 6.50
C ALA A 143 10.88 2.89 6.80
N ASN A 144 11.64 2.51 5.78
CA ASN A 144 12.94 1.85 5.92
C ASN A 144 14.00 2.73 6.62
N LYS A 145 14.08 4.02 6.29
CA LYS A 145 14.97 4.97 6.99
C LYS A 145 14.64 5.09 8.48
N ILE A 146 13.35 5.03 8.80
CA ILE A 146 12.89 5.08 10.20
C ILE A 146 13.33 3.82 10.92
N GLN A 147 13.19 2.66 10.29
CA GLN A 147 13.63 1.39 10.85
C GLN A 147 15.13 1.40 11.17
N SER A 148 15.97 1.86 10.24
CA SER A 148 17.42 1.91 10.46
C SER A 148 17.77 2.82 11.64
N HIS A 149 17.14 3.99 11.74
CA HIS A 149 17.38 4.90 12.87
C HIS A 149 16.86 4.38 14.21
N LEU A 150 15.71 3.70 14.24
CA LEU A 150 15.22 3.05 15.45
C LEU A 150 16.16 1.93 15.92
N SER A 151 16.77 1.21 14.98
CA SER A 151 17.78 0.20 15.29
C SER A 151 19.07 0.82 15.83
N GLU A 152 19.54 1.93 15.25
CA GLU A 152 20.75 2.65 15.69
C GLU A 152 20.61 3.26 17.09
N THR A 153 19.40 3.73 17.44
CA THR A 153 19.08 4.30 18.75
C THR A 153 18.92 3.23 19.84
N GLY A 154 19.08 1.94 19.50
CA GLY A 154 19.06 0.83 20.46
C GLY A 154 17.65 0.37 20.86
N ILE A 155 16.59 0.93 20.24
CA ILE A 155 15.22 0.45 20.44
C ILE A 155 15.11 -0.94 19.81
N ARG A 156 14.58 -1.90 20.59
CA ARG A 156 14.53 -3.29 20.14
C ARG A 156 13.33 -3.53 19.22
N LEU A 157 13.56 -4.33 18.19
CA LEU A 157 12.50 -4.88 17.35
C LEU A 157 11.69 -5.87 18.19
N SER A 158 10.38 -5.71 18.23
CA SER A 158 9.49 -6.56 19.01
C SER A 158 9.50 -7.97 18.40
N SER A 159 10.12 -8.93 19.09
CA SER A 159 9.98 -10.35 18.74
C SER A 159 8.57 -10.78 19.16
N LYS A 160 7.69 -11.01 18.17
CA LYS A 160 6.47 -11.78 18.39
C LYS A 160 6.80 -13.21 18.80
#